data_AF-A0A957Y659-F1
#
_entry.id   AF-A0A957Y659-F1
#
_cell.length_a   1.000
_cell.length_b   1.000
_cell.length_c   1.000
_cell.angle_alpha   90.00
_cell.angle_beta   90.00
_cell.angle_gamma   90.00
#
_symmetry.space_group_name_H-M   'P 1'
#
loop_
_entity.id
_entity.type
_entity.pdbx_description
1 polymer ?
#
loop_
_entity_poly.entity_id
_entity_poly.type
_entity_poly.pdbx_seq_one_letter_code
_entity_poly.pdbx_strand_id
1 'polypeptide(L)'
;MPQVLTTNAIILCPHGGKGTSIPTSPKWTVNGGIVLLEGDTGTLTCPFVLCPCVGYTLKSMGLNATMVDGRKVVLATDFNQTFTGLPLIITETHQVMDDTTPAPLPENRPAPPPPPQMADMNKPVVIAVPPALAFNTMTMMPATIAATFTLTTAFPKNWVLTLLNGVAKLNVDLTNGLPPGAVVAPPGGNWSSPSLVVTLTLTAPFMAALGPGMHHFFMTGVSQRGLCGFAEVILTVT
;
A
#
# COMPACT_ATOMS: atom_id res chain seq x y z
N MET A 1 -8.18 12.92 15.67
CA MET A 1 -8.25 13.57 14.35
C MET A 1 -7.04 13.12 13.53
N PRO A 2 -7.11 13.05 12.19
CA PRO A 2 -5.98 12.61 11.36
C PRO A 2 -4.92 13.71 11.27
N GLN A 3 -3.65 13.32 11.29
CA GLN A 3 -2.54 14.24 11.08
C GLN A 3 -2.42 14.58 9.60
N VAL A 4 -2.19 15.85 9.29
CA VAL A 4 -1.84 16.27 7.92
C VAL A 4 -0.44 15.76 7.58
N LEU A 5 -0.25 15.32 6.35
CA LEU A 5 1.06 14.91 5.86
C LEU A 5 1.88 16.14 5.46
N THR A 6 3.10 16.25 5.95
CA THR A 6 4.01 17.35 5.61
C THR A 6 5.33 16.85 5.01
N THR A 7 6.15 17.76 4.48
CA THR A 7 7.53 17.46 4.04
C THR A 7 8.44 17.01 5.18
N ASN A 8 8.04 17.14 6.45
CA ASN A 8 8.80 16.64 7.60
C ASN A 8 8.53 15.16 7.91
N ALA A 9 7.55 14.54 7.26
CA ALA A 9 7.24 13.15 7.46
C ALA A 9 8.39 12.24 7.02
N ILE A 10 8.58 11.16 7.77
CA ILE A 10 9.44 10.05 7.37
C ILE A 10 8.63 9.16 6.44
N ILE A 11 9.03 9.10 5.17
CA ILE A 11 8.42 8.24 4.15
C ILE A 11 9.43 7.17 3.77
N LEU A 12 9.03 5.89 3.83
CA LEU A 12 9.85 4.76 3.42
C LEU A 12 9.09 3.88 2.42
N CYS A 13 9.80 3.26 1.49
CA CYS A 13 9.26 2.08 0.79
C CYS A 13 9.41 0.82 1.66
N PRO A 14 8.75 -0.31 1.32
CA PRO A 14 8.84 -1.53 2.12
C PRO A 14 10.25 -2.13 2.22
N HIS A 15 11.12 -1.79 1.27
CA HIS A 15 12.53 -2.17 1.29
C HIS A 15 13.41 -1.25 2.16
N GLY A 16 12.82 -0.29 2.88
CA GLY A 16 13.54 0.66 3.76
C GLY A 16 14.16 1.88 3.05
N GLY A 17 13.89 2.05 1.75
CA GLY A 17 14.36 3.21 0.99
C GLY A 17 13.66 4.49 1.41
N LYS A 18 14.43 5.55 1.66
CA LYS A 18 13.92 6.86 2.11
C LYS A 18 13.29 7.65 0.98
N GLY A 19 12.14 8.25 1.26
CA GLY A 19 11.39 9.10 0.36
C GLY A 19 11.59 10.57 0.65
N THR A 20 11.51 11.41 -0.38
CA THR A 20 11.46 12.87 -0.25
C THR A 20 10.32 13.40 -1.09
N SER A 21 9.34 14.02 -0.44
CA SER A 21 8.20 14.63 -1.13
C SER A 21 8.57 15.99 -1.71
N ILE A 22 8.01 16.30 -2.86
CA ILE A 22 8.21 17.51 -3.63
C ILE A 22 6.86 18.23 -3.71
N PRO A 23 6.60 19.20 -2.81
CA PRO A 23 5.35 19.96 -2.84
C PRO A 23 5.31 20.86 -4.08
N THR A 24 4.17 20.89 -4.76
CA THR A 24 3.98 21.76 -5.93
C THR A 24 3.24 23.06 -5.60
N SER A 25 2.59 23.15 -4.43
CA SER A 25 1.98 24.40 -3.93
C SER A 25 2.32 24.63 -2.45
N PRO A 26 3.44 25.30 -2.13
CA PRO A 26 3.93 25.47 -0.75
C PRO A 26 3.24 26.63 -0.02
N LYS A 27 1.90 26.63 0.02
CA LYS A 27 1.11 27.74 0.60
C LYS A 27 0.80 27.59 2.08
N TRP A 28 0.84 26.37 2.60
CA TRP A 28 0.56 26.09 4.00
C TRP A 28 1.74 25.37 4.63
N THR A 29 2.31 26.01 5.65
CA THR A 29 3.41 25.46 6.43
C THR A 29 2.95 25.14 7.85
N VAL A 30 3.51 24.07 8.37
CA VAL A 30 3.25 23.52 9.70
C VAL A 30 4.60 23.14 10.29
N ASN A 31 5.01 23.82 11.37
CA ASN A 31 6.29 23.54 12.05
C ASN A 31 7.49 23.45 11.09
N GLY A 32 7.54 24.34 10.09
CA GLY A 32 8.59 24.38 9.06
C GLY A 32 8.43 23.36 7.93
N GLY A 33 7.53 22.39 8.04
CA GLY A 33 7.17 21.47 6.96
C GLY A 33 6.06 22.06 6.09
N ILE A 34 6.09 21.79 4.79
CA ILE A 34 5.03 22.18 3.86
C ILE A 34 3.97 21.08 3.85
N VAL A 35 2.69 21.44 3.97
CA VAL A 35 1.57 20.49 3.87
C VAL A 35 1.49 19.93 2.46
N LEU A 36 1.37 18.60 2.34
CA LEU A 36 1.33 17.88 1.07
C LEU A 36 -0.10 17.70 0.58
N LEU A 37 -0.26 17.82 -0.74
CA LEU A 37 -1.55 17.82 -1.42
C LEU A 37 -1.65 16.66 -2.41
N GLU A 38 -2.88 16.24 -2.71
CA GLU A 38 -3.17 15.23 -3.73
C GLU A 38 -2.51 15.60 -5.05
N GLY A 39 -1.73 14.68 -5.64
CA GLY A 39 -0.95 14.90 -6.86
C GLY A 39 0.49 15.36 -6.64
N ASP A 40 0.89 15.73 -5.42
CA ASP A 40 2.31 15.95 -5.13
C ASP A 40 3.09 14.64 -5.32
N THR A 41 4.34 14.76 -5.73
CA THR A 41 5.19 13.60 -6.03
C THR A 41 6.30 13.45 -5.01
N GLY A 42 6.98 12.31 -5.00
CA GLY A 42 8.25 12.19 -4.32
C GLY A 42 9.17 11.18 -4.98
N THR A 43 10.46 11.31 -4.66
CA THR A 43 11.50 10.37 -5.08
C THR A 43 11.81 9.40 -3.94
N LEU A 44 12.34 8.24 -4.28
CA LEU A 44 12.75 7.21 -3.32
C LEU A 44 14.18 6.74 -3.62
N THR A 45 15.00 6.66 -2.58
CA THR A 45 16.33 6.04 -2.63
C THR A 45 16.22 4.60 -2.14
N CYS A 46 15.77 3.70 -3.02
CA CYS A 46 15.49 2.30 -2.67
C CYS A 46 16.76 1.43 -2.71
N PRO A 47 17.09 0.68 -1.63
CA PRO A 47 18.23 -0.24 -1.63
C PRO A 47 17.97 -1.53 -2.42
N PHE A 48 16.72 -1.83 -2.77
CA PHE A 48 16.38 -3.01 -3.55
C PHE A 48 16.70 -2.79 -5.03
N VAL A 49 17.92 -3.14 -5.43
CA VAL A 49 18.50 -2.85 -6.75
C VAL A 49 17.83 -3.59 -7.91
N LEU A 50 17.16 -4.72 -7.67
CA LEU A 50 16.54 -5.52 -8.72
C LEU A 50 15.31 -4.84 -9.31
N CYS A 51 14.47 -4.26 -8.46
CA CYS A 51 13.28 -3.49 -8.86
C CYS A 51 13.10 -2.30 -7.90
N PRO A 52 13.92 -1.25 -8.02
CA PRO A 52 13.93 -0.16 -7.05
C PRO A 52 12.61 0.61 -7.10
N CYS A 53 12.09 0.96 -5.93
CA CYS A 53 11.03 1.93 -5.83
C CYS A 53 11.65 3.30 -6.13
N VAL A 54 11.34 3.90 -7.27
CA VAL A 54 11.99 5.17 -7.70
C VAL A 54 11.23 6.41 -7.26
N GLY A 55 9.94 6.28 -6.94
CA GLY A 55 9.10 7.39 -6.53
C GLY A 55 7.66 7.00 -6.28
N TYR A 56 6.83 8.02 -6.06
CA TYR A 56 5.40 7.92 -5.79
C TYR A 56 4.67 9.21 -6.18
N THR A 57 3.35 9.10 -6.31
CA THR A 57 2.42 10.23 -6.39
C THR A 57 1.43 10.10 -5.24
N LEU A 58 1.28 11.17 -4.47
CA LEU A 58 0.38 11.19 -3.33
C LEU A 58 -1.08 11.28 -3.78
N LYS A 59 -1.93 10.52 -3.11
CA LYS A 59 -3.38 10.49 -3.30
C LYS A 59 -4.05 10.65 -1.95
N SER A 60 -5.02 11.56 -1.87
CA SER A 60 -5.89 11.66 -0.71
C SER A 60 -6.95 10.57 -0.76
N MET A 61 -7.26 9.95 0.39
CA MET A 61 -8.42 9.06 0.48
C MET A 61 -9.73 9.82 0.73
N GLY A 62 -9.69 11.16 0.79
CA GLY A 62 -10.85 12.00 1.06
C GLY A 62 -11.39 11.83 2.48
N LEU A 63 -10.53 11.49 3.43
CA LEU A 63 -10.88 11.29 4.84
C LEU A 63 -10.93 12.61 5.63
N ASN A 64 -10.63 13.73 4.99
CA ASN A 64 -10.81 15.09 5.49
C ASN A 64 -11.48 15.99 4.44
N ALA A 65 -11.91 17.17 4.87
CA ALA A 65 -12.53 18.18 4.01
C ALA A 65 -11.54 19.26 3.53
N THR A 66 -10.34 19.33 4.11
CA THR A 66 -9.40 20.42 3.83
C THR A 66 -8.87 20.37 2.41
N MET A 67 -8.91 21.54 1.76
CA MET A 67 -8.37 21.76 0.43
C MET A 67 -7.47 22.98 0.42
N VAL A 68 -6.40 22.92 -0.38
CA VAL A 68 -5.52 24.05 -0.70
C VAL A 68 -5.45 24.14 -2.22
N ASP A 69 -5.74 25.30 -2.79
CA ASP A 69 -5.81 25.51 -4.24
C ASP A 69 -6.68 24.49 -4.99
N GLY A 70 -7.81 24.11 -4.40
CA GLY A 70 -8.72 23.14 -5.00
C GLY A 70 -8.19 21.70 -5.01
N ARG A 71 -7.10 21.41 -4.31
CA ARG A 71 -6.55 20.05 -4.12
C ARG A 71 -6.73 19.60 -2.69
N LYS A 72 -7.07 18.33 -2.49
CA LYS A 72 -7.25 17.76 -1.13
C LYS A 72 -5.91 17.68 -0.41
N VAL A 73 -5.93 17.99 0.87
CA VAL A 73 -4.79 17.72 1.76
C VAL A 73 -4.64 16.21 1.95
N VAL A 74 -3.39 15.74 1.95
CA VAL A 74 -3.07 14.33 2.20
C VAL A 74 -2.88 14.14 3.70
N LEU A 75 -3.45 13.06 4.24
CA LEU A 75 -3.29 12.70 5.64
C LEU A 75 -2.15 11.70 5.80
N ALA A 76 -1.50 11.71 6.96
CA ALA A 76 -0.44 10.75 7.28
C ALA A 76 -0.92 9.28 7.27
N THR A 77 -2.23 9.07 7.42
CA THR A 77 -2.87 7.77 7.34
C THR A 77 -3.43 7.44 5.96
N ASP A 78 -3.35 8.33 4.97
CA ASP A 78 -3.81 8.00 3.62
C ASP A 78 -2.94 6.90 2.99
N PHE A 79 -3.59 5.88 2.45
CA PHE A 79 -2.91 4.81 1.74
C PHE A 79 -2.30 5.34 0.45
N ASN A 80 -0.98 5.26 0.37
CA ASN A 80 -0.19 5.68 -0.78
C ASN A 80 0.75 4.56 -1.23
N GLN A 81 1.09 4.55 -2.52
CA GLN A 81 1.90 3.51 -3.13
C GLN A 81 3.07 4.10 -3.92
N THR A 82 4.15 3.32 -4.02
CA THR A 82 5.24 3.55 -4.97
C THR A 82 4.74 3.37 -6.41
N PHE A 83 5.52 3.82 -7.39
CA PHE A 83 5.25 3.50 -8.81
C PHE A 83 5.31 2.00 -9.11
N THR A 84 5.99 1.21 -8.27
CA THR A 84 5.99 -0.25 -8.35
C THR A 84 4.77 -0.90 -7.69
N GLY A 85 3.82 -0.11 -7.16
CA GLY A 85 2.58 -0.60 -6.54
C GLY A 85 2.73 -1.08 -5.09
N LEU A 86 3.87 -0.80 -4.45
CA LEU A 86 4.13 -1.20 -3.05
C LEU A 86 3.66 -0.11 -2.08
N PRO A 87 3.20 -0.45 -0.87
CA PRO A 87 2.73 0.53 0.10
C PRO A 87 3.85 1.45 0.58
N LEU A 88 3.58 2.74 0.74
CA LEU A 88 4.45 3.64 1.48
C LEU A 88 4.23 3.45 2.98
N ILE A 89 5.34 3.45 3.74
CA ILE A 89 5.33 3.54 5.18
C ILE A 89 5.55 5.01 5.54
N ILE A 90 4.51 5.63 6.09
CA ILE A 90 4.50 7.05 6.41
C ILE A 90 4.42 7.21 7.93
N THR A 91 5.32 8.02 8.47
CA THR A 91 5.31 8.47 9.86
C THR A 91 5.44 9.98 9.89
N GLU A 92 4.35 10.67 10.21
CA GLU A 92 4.40 12.10 10.51
C GLU A 92 4.88 12.30 11.95
N THR A 93 5.85 13.19 12.12
CA THR A 93 6.50 13.47 13.41
C THR A 93 5.91 14.70 14.09
N HIS A 94 5.10 15.48 13.39
CA HIS A 94 4.47 16.69 13.90
C HIS A 94 2.97 16.48 14.15
N GLN A 95 2.51 16.87 15.34
CA GLN A 95 1.09 16.82 15.66
C GLN A 95 0.39 18.09 15.16
N VAL A 96 0.02 18.11 13.88
CA VAL A 96 -1.03 19.02 13.41
C VAL A 96 -2.21 18.19 12.93
N MET A 97 -3.30 18.39 13.65
CA MET A 97 -4.58 17.78 13.36
C MET A 97 -5.35 18.68 12.41
N ASP A 98 -6.02 18.06 11.44
CA ASP A 98 -7.05 18.73 10.69
C ASP A 98 -8.33 18.79 11.53
N ASP A 99 -8.65 20.00 12.02
CA ASP A 99 -9.83 20.29 12.84
C ASP A 99 -11.00 20.87 12.02
N THR A 100 -10.90 20.85 10.69
CA THR A 100 -11.98 21.34 9.85
C THR A 100 -13.20 20.42 9.95
N THR A 101 -14.37 21.03 10.14
CA THR A 101 -15.64 20.33 10.03
C THR A 101 -16.14 20.40 8.59
N PRO A 102 -16.78 19.34 8.05
CA PRO A 102 -17.57 19.47 6.83
C PRO A 102 -18.61 20.59 7.00
N ALA A 103 -19.17 21.07 5.87
CA ALA A 103 -20.11 22.21 5.74
C ALA A 103 -20.94 22.57 7.00
N PRO A 104 -21.22 23.86 7.25
CA PRO A 104 -21.89 24.33 8.47
C PRO A 104 -23.09 23.47 8.84
N LEU A 105 -23.09 22.95 10.07
CA LEU A 105 -24.21 22.19 10.59
C LEU A 105 -25.46 23.08 10.61
N PRO A 106 -26.66 22.55 10.33
CA PRO A 106 -27.90 23.27 10.60
C PRO A 106 -27.93 23.77 12.04
N GLU A 107 -28.47 24.97 12.27
CA GLU A 107 -28.56 25.57 13.61
C GLU A 107 -29.13 24.55 14.62
N ASN A 108 -28.52 24.50 15.82
CA ASN A 108 -28.89 23.62 16.93
C ASN A 108 -28.70 22.10 16.73
N ARG A 109 -27.89 21.66 15.75
CA ARG A 109 -27.48 20.25 15.66
C ARG A 109 -26.00 20.05 16.01
N PRO A 110 -25.66 19.16 16.96
CA PRO A 110 -24.27 18.79 17.21
C PRO A 110 -23.71 18.03 16.00
N ALA A 111 -22.38 18.09 15.81
CA ALA A 111 -21.72 17.27 14.82
C ALA A 111 -21.97 15.79 15.12
N PRO A 112 -22.29 14.94 14.13
CA PRO A 112 -22.33 13.51 14.34
C PRO A 112 -20.95 13.04 14.84
N PRO A 113 -20.89 12.07 15.76
CA PRO A 113 -19.62 11.54 16.22
C PRO A 113 -18.84 10.94 15.04
N PRO A 114 -17.49 11.02 15.04
CA PRO A 114 -16.68 10.35 14.04
C PRO A 114 -17.02 8.85 14.00
N PRO A 115 -17.14 8.25 12.81
CA PRO A 115 -17.48 6.85 12.73
C PRO A 115 -16.29 6.00 13.26
N PRO A 116 -16.54 4.81 13.85
CA PRO A 116 -15.51 4.06 14.59
C PRO A 116 -14.22 3.78 13.81
N GLN A 117 -14.33 3.53 12.51
CA GLN A 117 -13.18 3.33 11.62
C GLN A 117 -12.23 4.54 11.57
N MET A 118 -12.69 5.74 11.92
CA MET A 118 -11.87 6.95 11.98
C MET A 118 -11.13 7.12 13.30
N ALA A 119 -11.43 6.29 14.30
CA ALA A 119 -10.69 6.22 15.55
C ALA A 119 -9.69 5.05 15.58
N ASP A 120 -9.80 4.09 14.64
CA ASP A 120 -8.90 2.94 14.58
C ASP A 120 -7.51 3.32 14.07
N MET A 121 -6.52 3.20 14.96
CA MET A 121 -5.12 3.47 14.66
C MET A 121 -4.32 2.18 14.41
N ASN A 122 -4.97 1.02 14.39
CA ASN A 122 -4.30 -0.25 14.14
C ASN A 122 -4.11 -0.48 12.64
N LYS A 123 -2.88 -0.83 12.26
CA LYS A 123 -2.60 -1.28 10.89
C LYS A 123 -3.19 -2.69 10.69
N PRO A 124 -3.71 -3.01 9.50
CA PRO A 124 -4.01 -4.38 9.13
C PRO A 124 -2.81 -5.30 9.39
N VAL A 125 -3.07 -6.50 9.91
CA VAL A 125 -2.05 -7.55 10.02
C VAL A 125 -2.18 -8.43 8.78
N VAL A 126 -1.04 -8.71 8.15
CA VAL A 126 -0.95 -9.59 6.99
C VAL A 126 0.10 -10.66 7.31
N ILE A 127 -0.26 -11.92 7.13
CA ILE A 127 0.62 -13.07 7.39
C ILE A 127 0.69 -13.91 6.13
N ALA A 128 1.89 -14.26 5.69
CA ALA A 128 2.13 -15.10 4.52
C ALA A 128 2.58 -16.51 4.91
N VAL A 129 1.98 -17.54 4.32
CA VAL A 129 2.31 -18.94 4.58
C VAL A 129 2.26 -19.78 3.28
N PRO A 130 3.35 -20.50 2.93
CA PRO A 130 4.71 -20.32 3.46
C PRO A 130 5.33 -18.99 2.97
N PRO A 131 6.31 -18.42 3.71
CA PRO A 131 6.97 -17.16 3.30
C PRO A 131 7.99 -17.35 2.16
N ALA A 132 8.41 -18.59 1.90
CA ALA A 132 9.36 -18.93 0.85
C ALA A 132 8.89 -20.16 0.07
N LEU A 133 9.11 -20.12 -1.24
CA LEU A 133 8.73 -21.13 -2.20
C LEU A 133 9.93 -21.45 -3.10
N ALA A 134 10.00 -22.68 -3.60
CA ALA A 134 11.06 -23.11 -4.51
C ALA A 134 10.47 -23.85 -5.71
N PHE A 135 10.96 -23.52 -6.90
CA PHE A 135 10.61 -24.18 -8.15
C PHE A 135 11.87 -24.46 -8.97
N ASN A 136 11.98 -25.68 -9.51
CA ASN A 136 13.09 -26.10 -10.35
C ASN A 136 12.62 -26.21 -11.81
N THR A 137 13.20 -25.39 -12.67
CA THR A 137 12.89 -25.30 -14.10
C THR A 137 13.35 -26.53 -14.88
N MET A 138 14.41 -27.21 -14.46
CA MET A 138 14.94 -28.42 -15.12
C MET A 138 14.01 -29.62 -14.92
N THR A 139 13.40 -29.73 -13.74
CA THR A 139 12.47 -30.83 -13.43
C THR A 139 11.00 -30.44 -13.54
N MET A 140 10.70 -29.15 -13.74
CA MET A 140 9.35 -28.58 -13.71
C MET A 140 8.59 -28.91 -12.43
N MET A 141 9.31 -28.98 -11.29
CA MET A 141 8.76 -29.40 -10.01
C MET A 141 8.89 -28.30 -8.93
N PRO A 142 7.86 -28.18 -8.07
CA PRO A 142 6.56 -28.86 -8.16
C PRO A 142 5.69 -28.30 -9.32
N ALA A 143 4.78 -29.12 -9.85
CA ALA A 143 3.91 -28.74 -10.97
C ALA A 143 2.96 -27.57 -10.64
N THR A 144 2.65 -27.38 -9.36
CA THR A 144 1.86 -26.25 -8.84
C THR A 144 2.36 -25.92 -7.44
N ILE A 145 2.39 -24.62 -7.13
CA ILE A 145 2.70 -24.09 -5.80
C ILE A 145 1.55 -23.20 -5.35
N ALA A 146 1.27 -23.20 -4.05
CA ALA A 146 0.35 -22.23 -3.46
C ALA A 146 1.01 -21.51 -2.29
N ALA A 147 0.66 -20.24 -2.14
CA ALA A 147 0.88 -19.45 -0.94
C ALA A 147 -0.45 -18.85 -0.48
N THR A 148 -0.59 -18.70 0.83
CA THR A 148 -1.78 -18.10 1.45
C THR A 148 -1.37 -16.85 2.20
N PHE A 149 -2.22 -15.84 2.13
CA PHE A 149 -2.10 -14.61 2.88
C PHE A 149 -3.33 -14.47 3.76
N THR A 150 -3.13 -14.39 5.07
CA THR A 150 -4.21 -14.11 6.03
C THR A 150 -4.15 -12.64 6.40
N LEU A 151 -5.23 -11.91 6.14
CA LEU A 151 -5.39 -10.50 6.43
C LEU A 151 -6.39 -10.34 7.59
N THR A 152 -6.06 -9.51 8.57
CA THR A 152 -6.96 -9.17 9.68
C THR A 152 -6.95 -7.68 10.01
N THR A 153 -8.13 -7.10 10.19
CA THR A 153 -8.34 -5.72 10.68
C THR A 153 -9.81 -5.54 11.10
N ALA A 154 -10.09 -4.61 12.02
CA ALA A 154 -11.48 -4.35 12.43
C ALA A 154 -12.31 -3.68 11.32
N PHE A 155 -11.68 -2.82 10.51
CA PHE A 155 -12.36 -2.01 9.49
C PHE A 155 -11.68 -2.16 8.12
N PRO A 156 -11.92 -3.27 7.41
CA PRO A 156 -11.27 -3.54 6.12
C PRO A 156 -11.80 -2.65 5.00
N LYS A 157 -10.95 -2.37 4.02
CA LYS A 157 -11.32 -1.65 2.79
C LYS A 157 -10.99 -2.46 1.54
N ASN A 158 -9.70 -2.73 1.32
CA ASN A 158 -9.22 -3.42 0.13
C ASN A 158 -7.86 -4.08 0.38
N TRP A 159 -7.44 -4.94 -0.54
CA TRP A 159 -6.11 -5.53 -0.58
C TRP A 159 -5.52 -5.45 -1.99
N VAL A 160 -4.19 -5.49 -2.07
CA VAL A 160 -3.42 -5.46 -3.32
C VAL A 160 -2.35 -6.54 -3.27
N LEU A 161 -2.20 -7.33 -4.35
CA LEU A 161 -1.15 -8.33 -4.52
C LEU A 161 -0.25 -7.93 -5.69
N THR A 162 1.00 -7.59 -5.38
CA THR A 162 1.97 -7.14 -6.38
C THR A 162 3.07 -8.19 -6.54
N LEU A 163 3.33 -8.61 -7.77
CA LEU A 163 4.54 -9.36 -8.12
C LEU A 163 5.64 -8.37 -8.54
N LEU A 164 6.83 -8.51 -7.96
CA LEU A 164 8.07 -7.94 -8.48
C LEU A 164 8.90 -9.06 -9.11
N ASN A 165 9.05 -9.01 -10.43
CA ASN A 165 9.97 -9.90 -11.14
C ASN A 165 11.35 -9.22 -11.17
N GLY A 166 12.26 -9.69 -10.31
CA GLY A 166 13.60 -9.12 -10.18
C GLY A 166 14.47 -9.31 -11.43
N VAL A 167 14.17 -10.30 -12.26
CA VAL A 167 14.92 -10.62 -13.48
C VAL A 167 14.49 -9.68 -14.62
N ALA A 168 13.19 -9.58 -14.85
CA ALA A 168 12.63 -8.73 -15.90
C ALA A 168 12.59 -7.25 -15.51
N LYS A 169 12.83 -6.91 -14.23
CA LYS A 169 12.72 -5.56 -13.65
C LYS A 169 11.33 -4.95 -13.85
N LEU A 170 10.30 -5.79 -13.74
CA LEU A 170 8.91 -5.41 -13.95
C LEU A 170 8.09 -5.72 -12.69
N ASN A 171 7.06 -4.92 -12.46
CA ASN A 171 6.03 -5.18 -11.46
C ASN A 171 4.68 -5.47 -12.14
N VAL A 172 3.90 -6.36 -11.54
CA VAL A 172 2.58 -6.76 -12.03
C VAL A 172 1.58 -6.72 -10.89
N ASP A 173 0.45 -6.06 -11.10
CA ASP A 173 -0.70 -6.11 -10.20
C ASP A 173 -1.51 -7.39 -10.45
N LEU A 174 -1.40 -8.36 -9.54
CA LEU A 174 -2.09 -9.64 -9.59
C LEU A 174 -3.49 -9.58 -8.96
N THR A 175 -3.94 -8.44 -8.44
CA THR A 175 -5.28 -8.30 -7.86
C THR A 175 -6.36 -8.31 -8.93
N ASN A 176 -6.11 -7.67 -10.07
CA ASN A 176 -7.09 -7.45 -11.13
C ASN A 176 -6.62 -7.92 -12.54
N GLY A 177 -5.33 -8.23 -12.71
CA GLY A 177 -4.75 -8.63 -13.99
C GLY A 177 -3.88 -9.87 -13.84
N LEU A 178 -4.49 -11.05 -13.95
CA LEU A 178 -3.79 -12.32 -13.75
C LEU A 178 -3.14 -12.80 -15.06
N PRO A 179 -1.81 -12.95 -15.13
CA PRO A 179 -1.16 -13.63 -16.24
C PRO A 179 -1.57 -15.11 -16.26
N PRO A 180 -1.59 -15.77 -17.43
CA PRO A 180 -1.89 -17.19 -17.53
C PRO A 180 -1.01 -18.03 -16.60
N GLY A 181 -1.64 -18.90 -15.80
CA GLY A 181 -0.96 -19.78 -14.84
C GLY A 181 -0.73 -19.19 -13.45
N ALA A 182 -1.11 -17.93 -13.20
CA ALA A 182 -1.28 -17.39 -11.85
C ALA A 182 -2.78 -17.25 -11.54
N VAL A 183 -3.21 -17.75 -10.38
CA VAL A 183 -4.60 -17.67 -9.91
C VAL A 183 -4.61 -17.08 -8.51
N VAL A 184 -5.50 -16.11 -8.27
CA VAL A 184 -5.69 -15.48 -6.96
C VAL A 184 -7.15 -15.62 -6.55
N ALA A 185 -7.39 -16.09 -5.32
CA ALA A 185 -8.73 -16.28 -4.78
C ALA A 185 -8.83 -15.73 -3.34
N PRO A 186 -9.86 -14.91 -3.00
CA PRO A 186 -10.83 -14.35 -3.93
C PRO A 186 -10.21 -13.31 -4.89
N PRO A 187 -10.82 -13.04 -6.05
CA PRO A 187 -10.32 -12.02 -6.98
C PRO A 187 -10.82 -10.61 -6.62
N GLY A 188 -10.22 -9.58 -7.23
CA GLY A 188 -10.81 -8.23 -7.32
C GLY A 188 -10.53 -7.27 -6.16
N GLY A 189 -9.67 -7.63 -5.21
CA GLY A 189 -9.11 -6.68 -4.24
C GLY A 189 -10.05 -6.18 -3.14
N ASN A 190 -11.35 -6.47 -3.21
CA ASN A 190 -12.30 -6.02 -2.22
C ASN A 190 -12.14 -6.81 -0.90
N TRP A 191 -12.22 -6.08 0.22
CA TRP A 191 -12.12 -6.65 1.56
C TRP A 191 -13.19 -6.06 2.48
N SER A 192 -14.21 -6.83 2.82
CA SER A 192 -15.36 -6.37 3.60
C SER A 192 -15.55 -7.06 4.95
N SER A 193 -14.81 -8.13 5.23
CA SER A 193 -14.89 -8.92 6.47
C SER A 193 -13.64 -8.72 7.34
N PRO A 194 -13.72 -8.71 8.68
CA PRO A 194 -12.57 -8.46 9.54
C PRO A 194 -11.39 -9.43 9.37
N SER A 195 -11.64 -10.60 8.80
CA SER A 195 -10.62 -11.55 8.37
C SER A 195 -10.85 -11.96 6.92
N LEU A 196 -9.77 -12.15 6.17
CA LEU A 196 -9.77 -12.66 4.81
C LEU A 196 -8.55 -13.55 4.58
N VAL A 197 -8.75 -14.67 3.89
CA VAL A 197 -7.66 -15.49 3.37
C VAL A 197 -7.61 -15.32 1.86
N VAL A 198 -6.46 -14.91 1.34
CA VAL A 198 -6.18 -14.82 -0.08
C VAL A 198 -5.18 -15.91 -0.46
N THR A 199 -5.53 -16.76 -1.42
CA THR A 199 -4.68 -17.83 -1.92
C THR A 199 -4.13 -17.46 -3.29
N LEU A 200 -2.81 -17.48 -3.43
CA LEU A 200 -2.09 -17.40 -4.70
C LEU A 200 -1.70 -18.81 -5.11
N THR A 201 -2.10 -19.24 -6.30
CA THR A 201 -1.71 -20.52 -6.91
C THR A 201 -0.94 -20.26 -8.19
N LEU A 202 0.23 -20.88 -8.33
CA LEU A 202 1.15 -20.72 -9.45
C LEU A 202 1.38 -22.06 -10.14
N THR A 203 1.24 -22.12 -11.46
CA THR A 203 1.53 -23.32 -12.24
C THR A 203 2.98 -23.35 -12.72
N ALA A 204 3.51 -24.54 -13.00
CA ALA A 204 4.88 -24.71 -13.49
C ALA A 204 5.20 -23.88 -14.76
N PRO A 205 4.31 -23.80 -15.78
CA PRO A 205 4.57 -22.93 -16.94
C PRO A 205 4.74 -21.45 -16.57
N PHE A 206 3.93 -20.94 -15.63
CA PHE A 206 4.06 -19.57 -15.16
C PHE A 206 5.39 -19.37 -14.43
N MET A 207 5.71 -20.25 -13.47
CA MET A 207 6.95 -20.15 -12.69
C MET A 207 8.21 -20.27 -13.57
N ALA A 208 8.19 -21.14 -14.59
CA ALA A 208 9.26 -21.25 -15.57
C ALA A 208 9.42 -19.96 -16.40
N ALA A 209 8.31 -19.33 -16.79
CA ALA A 209 8.33 -18.08 -17.57
C ALA A 209 8.88 -16.87 -16.80
N LEU A 210 8.91 -16.91 -15.46
CA LEU A 210 9.53 -15.86 -14.66
C LEU A 210 11.06 -15.81 -14.82
N GLY A 211 11.68 -16.93 -15.21
CA GLY A 211 13.13 -17.09 -15.33
C GLY A 211 13.85 -17.35 -14.00
N PRO A 212 15.09 -17.88 -14.04
CA PRO A 212 15.86 -18.16 -12.82
C PRO A 212 16.12 -16.91 -11.97
N GLY A 213 15.90 -17.01 -10.66
CA GLY A 213 16.08 -15.90 -9.72
C GLY A 213 15.05 -15.86 -8.60
N MET A 214 15.03 -14.75 -7.87
CA MET A 214 14.05 -14.47 -6.82
C MET A 214 12.93 -13.58 -7.35
N HIS A 215 11.69 -13.99 -7.06
CA HIS A 215 10.47 -13.29 -7.44
C HIS A 215 9.64 -13.04 -6.19
N HIS A 216 9.22 -11.78 -6.01
CA HIS A 216 8.67 -11.32 -4.75
C HIS A 216 7.18 -11.01 -4.90
N PHE A 217 6.34 -11.62 -4.05
CA PHE A 217 4.90 -11.41 -4.03
C PHE A 217 4.53 -10.66 -2.76
N PHE A 218 4.12 -9.40 -2.90
CA PHE A 218 3.73 -8.53 -1.79
C PHE A 218 2.21 -8.47 -1.68
N MET A 219 1.67 -8.98 -0.58
CA MET A 219 0.27 -8.76 -0.21
C MET A 219 0.18 -7.55 0.71
N THR A 220 -0.64 -6.57 0.35
CA THR A 220 -0.93 -5.38 1.14
C THR A 220 -2.41 -5.36 1.52
N GLY A 221 -2.72 -5.27 2.81
CA GLY A 221 -4.07 -5.03 3.31
C GLY A 221 -4.24 -3.56 3.71
N VAL A 222 -5.39 -2.97 3.39
CA VAL A 222 -5.70 -1.55 3.64
C VAL A 222 -7.00 -1.46 4.45
N SER A 223 -6.97 -0.69 5.54
CA SER A 223 -8.15 -0.40 6.35
C SER A 223 -8.93 0.81 5.81
N GLN A 224 -10.16 1.02 6.30
CA GLN A 224 -10.97 2.19 5.95
C GLN A 224 -10.33 3.50 6.40
N ARG A 225 -9.46 3.46 7.41
CA ARG A 225 -8.65 4.61 7.85
C ARG A 225 -7.48 4.94 6.91
N GLY A 226 -7.18 4.05 5.96
CA GLY A 226 -6.04 4.17 5.05
C GLY A 226 -4.73 3.60 5.58
N LEU A 227 -4.74 3.10 6.83
CA LEU A 227 -3.60 2.37 7.36
C LEU A 227 -3.42 1.07 6.58
N CYS A 228 -2.16 0.70 6.34
CA CYS A 228 -1.83 -0.53 5.65
C CYS A 228 -0.82 -1.38 6.44
N GLY A 229 -0.90 -2.68 6.20
CA GLY A 229 0.13 -3.66 6.55
C GLY A 229 0.38 -4.55 5.35
N PHE A 230 1.52 -5.24 5.34
CA PHE A 230 1.91 -6.09 4.23
C PHE A 230 2.70 -7.31 4.69
N ALA A 231 2.73 -8.33 3.84
CA ALA A 231 3.59 -9.48 3.96
C ALA A 231 4.15 -9.87 2.59
N GLU A 232 5.23 -10.64 2.61
CA GLU A 232 5.96 -11.04 1.41
C GLU A 232 6.05 -12.56 1.33
N VAL A 233 5.94 -13.08 0.11
CA VAL A 233 6.35 -14.43 -0.26
C VAL A 233 7.43 -14.34 -1.31
N ILE A 234 8.53 -15.07 -1.12
CA ILE A 234 9.64 -15.14 -2.08
C ILE A 234 9.59 -16.49 -2.79
N LEU A 235 9.48 -16.47 -4.12
CA LEU A 235 9.66 -17.64 -4.98
C LEU A 235 11.07 -17.64 -5.54
N THR A 236 11.84 -18.68 -5.23
CA THR A 236 13.13 -18.95 -5.87
C THR A 236 12.94 -19.92 -7.02
N VAL A 237 13.30 -19.48 -8.22
CA VAL A 237 13.31 -20.29 -9.44
C VAL A 237 14.75 -20.67 -9.76
N THR A 238 15.03 -21.98 -9.85
CA THR A 238 16.36 -22.54 -10.16
C THR A 238 16.37 -23.34 -11.45
#